data_AF-A0A2H6FIL7-F1
#
_entry.id   AF-A0A2H6FIL7-F1
#
_cell.length_a   1.000
_cell.length_b   1.000
_cell.length_c   1.000
_cell.angle_alpha   90.00
_cell.angle_beta   90.00
_cell.angle_gamma   90.00
#
_symmetry.space_group_name_H-M   'P 1'
#
loop_
_entity.id
_entity.type
_entity.pdbx_description
1 polymer ?
#
loop_
_entity_poly.entity_id
_entity_poly.type
_entity_poly.pdbx_seq_one_letter_code
_entity_poly.pdbx_strand_id
1 'polypeptide(L)'
;MSLNKKAKEKAVKELIIKAGFLSYVSLFSVVIFFLLLIRFYPDRDSERVIFLFALAMEVFSFIFFLYIRRIIGVLRGNPDVNEIIKLDGFLSFYYYPKFIFRNRKKKNPFIVPDDDEDDT
;
A
#
# COMPACT_ATOMS: atom_id res chain seq x y z
N MET A 1 -23.18 7.24 -19.92
CA MET A 1 -22.78 6.27 -18.87
C MET A 1 -21.34 5.70 -18.99
N SER A 2 -20.51 6.10 -19.98
CA SER A 2 -19.17 5.49 -20.22
C SER A 2 -17.99 6.17 -19.53
N LEU A 3 -18.14 7.43 -19.08
CA LEU A 3 -17.07 8.20 -18.42
C LEU A 3 -16.69 7.63 -17.04
N ASN A 4 -17.67 7.13 -16.28
CA ASN A 4 -17.45 6.63 -14.92
C ASN A 4 -16.67 5.31 -14.91
N LYS A 5 -16.89 4.44 -15.92
CA LYS A 5 -16.17 3.16 -16.06
C LYS A 5 -14.68 3.36 -16.37
N LYS A 6 -14.36 4.28 -17.29
CA LYS A 6 -12.95 4.62 -17.62
C LYS A 6 -12.21 5.26 -16.44
N ALA A 7 -12.89 6.10 -15.65
CA ALA A 7 -12.32 6.68 -14.45
C ALA A 7 -12.03 5.61 -13.37
N LYS A 8 -12.97 4.67 -13.17
CA LYS A 8 -12.81 3.53 -12.25
C LYS A 8 -11.62 2.64 -12.64
N GLU A 9 -11.54 2.25 -13.92
CA GLU A 9 -10.43 1.43 -14.43
C GLU A 9 -9.07 2.11 -14.23
N LYS A 10 -9.00 3.42 -14.47
CA LYS A 10 -7.77 4.19 -14.25
C LYS A 10 -7.36 4.24 -12.78
N ALA A 11 -8.32 4.47 -11.88
CA ALA A 11 -8.07 4.48 -10.43
C ALA A 11 -7.58 3.11 -9.93
N VAL A 12 -8.25 2.03 -10.33
CA VAL A 12 -7.85 0.66 -9.98
C VAL A 12 -6.45 0.36 -10.49
N LYS A 13 -6.12 0.75 -11.74
CA LYS A 13 -4.78 0.56 -12.30
C LYS A 13 -3.70 1.30 -11.49
N GLU A 14 -3.96 2.54 -11.08
CA GLU A 14 -3.04 3.30 -10.24
C GLU A 14 -2.86 2.64 -8.86
N LEU A 15 -3.94 2.13 -8.24
CA LEU A 15 -3.86 1.40 -6.97
C LEU A 15 -3.06 0.11 -7.09
N ILE A 16 -3.22 -0.64 -8.18
CA ILE A 16 -2.45 -1.85 -8.45
C ILE A 16 -0.95 -1.53 -8.57
N ILE A 17 -0.60 -0.41 -9.20
CA ILE A 17 0.81 0.02 -9.31
C ILE A 17 1.35 0.40 -7.93
N LYS A 18 0.61 1.17 -7.13
CA LYS A 18 1.00 1.54 -5.75
C LYS A 18 1.20 0.28 -4.89
N ALA A 19 0.22 -0.62 -4.90
CA ALA A 19 0.30 -1.88 -4.16
C ALA A 19 1.44 -2.77 -4.68
N GLY A 20 1.66 -2.82 -5.98
CA GLY A 20 2.78 -3.55 -6.58
C GLY A 20 4.13 -3.05 -6.06
N PHE A 21 4.33 -1.73 -6.02
CA PHE A 21 5.54 -1.14 -5.44
C PHE A 21 5.71 -1.49 -3.96
N LEU A 22 4.66 -1.35 -3.14
CA LEU A 22 4.69 -1.75 -1.73
C LEU A 22 5.01 -3.24 -1.54
N SER A 23 4.52 -4.10 -2.45
CA SER A 23 4.82 -5.53 -2.43
C SER A 23 6.31 -5.79 -2.68
N TYR A 24 6.95 -5.05 -3.58
CA TYR A 24 8.40 -5.16 -3.79
C TYR A 24 9.21 -4.62 -2.62
N VAL A 25 8.81 -3.48 -2.05
CA VAL A 25 9.49 -2.90 -0.88
C VAL A 25 9.42 -3.86 0.31
N SER A 26 8.25 -4.43 0.58
CA SER A 26 8.08 -5.39 1.68
C SER A 26 8.85 -6.69 1.47
N LEU A 27 8.88 -7.22 0.24
CA LEU A 27 9.71 -8.37 -0.09
C LEU A 27 11.20 -8.06 0.12
N PHE A 28 11.66 -6.88 -0.29
CA PHE A 28 13.03 -6.43 -0.07
C PHE A 28 13.36 -6.32 1.43
N SER A 29 12.43 -5.79 2.24
CA SER A 29 12.58 -5.78 3.71
C SER A 29 12.72 -7.18 4.30
N VAL A 30 11.92 -8.16 3.85
CA VAL A 30 12.05 -9.56 4.29
C VAL A 30 13.47 -10.08 4.03
N VAL A 31 14.01 -9.86 2.82
CA VAL A 31 15.38 -10.29 2.50
C VAL A 31 16.42 -9.64 3.40
N ILE A 32 16.30 -8.33 3.68
CA ILE A 32 17.22 -7.63 4.58
C ILE A 32 17.15 -8.19 6.01
N PHE A 33 15.94 -8.36 6.57
CA PHE A 33 15.80 -8.85 7.93
C PHE A 33 16.24 -10.31 8.08
N PHE A 34 16.01 -11.13 7.05
CA PHE A 34 16.54 -12.48 6.99
C PHE A 34 18.09 -12.50 7.04
N LEU A 35 18.75 -11.63 6.27
CA LEU A 35 20.21 -11.49 6.32
C LEU A 35 20.70 -11.00 7.68
N LEU A 36 19.96 -10.08 8.33
CA LEU A 36 20.27 -9.63 9.69
C LEU A 36 20.15 -10.77 10.71
N LEU A 37 19.14 -11.63 10.59
CA LEU A 37 18.98 -12.79 11.47
C LEU A 37 20.13 -13.79 11.35
N ILE A 38 20.59 -14.06 10.12
CA ILE A 38 21.77 -14.90 9.89
C ILE A 38 23.02 -14.23 10.49
N ARG A 39 23.17 -12.92 10.31
CA ARG A 39 24.35 -12.17 10.74
C ARG A 39 24.48 -12.03 12.26
N PHE A 40 23.35 -11.92 12.96
CA PHE A 40 23.22 -11.75 14.41
C PHE A 40 22.64 -13.00 15.08
N TYR A 41 22.87 -14.18 14.49
CA TYR A 41 22.49 -15.44 15.11
C TYR A 41 23.09 -15.49 16.52
N PRO A 42 22.30 -15.79 17.57
CA PRO A 42 22.62 -15.36 18.92
C PRO A 42 23.69 -16.23 19.57
N ASP A 43 24.96 -15.95 19.24
CA ASP A 43 26.12 -16.57 19.89
C ASP A 43 26.50 -15.85 21.20
N ARG A 44 26.03 -14.61 21.38
CA ARG A 44 26.24 -13.79 22.59
C ARG A 44 24.94 -13.18 23.10
N ASP A 45 24.80 -13.06 24.41
CA ASP A 45 23.59 -12.51 25.06
C ASP A 45 23.22 -11.09 24.56
N SER A 46 24.23 -10.26 24.23
CA SER A 46 24.04 -8.91 23.69
C SER A 46 23.38 -8.88 22.31
N GLU A 47 23.44 -9.97 21.55
CA GLU A 47 22.89 -10.05 20.18
C GLU A 47 21.44 -10.59 20.17
N ARG A 48 20.97 -11.18 21.27
CA ARG A 48 19.61 -11.73 21.39
C ARG A 48 18.52 -10.67 21.19
N VAL A 49 18.72 -9.47 21.70
CA VAL A 49 17.75 -8.38 21.55
C VAL A 49 17.64 -7.94 20.09
N ILE A 50 18.78 -7.75 19.42
CA ILE A 50 18.84 -7.38 18.00
C ILE A 50 18.22 -8.48 17.14
N PHE A 51 18.54 -9.74 17.44
CA PHE A 51 17.94 -10.90 16.79
C PHE A 51 16.42 -10.92 16.94
N LEU A 52 15.90 -10.72 18.17
CA LEU A 52 14.46 -10.71 18.42
C LEU A 52 13.75 -9.57 17.67
N PHE A 53 14.36 -8.38 17.62
CA PHE A 53 13.86 -7.26 16.82
C PHE A 53 13.87 -7.57 15.33
N ALA A 54 14.97 -8.12 14.80
CA ALA A 54 15.06 -8.51 13.40
C ALA A 54 14.01 -9.57 13.05
N LEU A 55 13.75 -10.53 13.93
CA LEU A 55 12.74 -11.57 13.76
C LEU A 55 11.34 -10.97 13.73
N ALA A 56 11.02 -10.09 14.68
CA ALA A 56 9.73 -9.40 14.72
C ALA A 56 9.51 -8.57 13.44
N MET A 57 10.54 -7.86 12.97
CA MET A 57 10.49 -7.06 11.75
C MET A 57 10.37 -7.92 10.49
N GLU A 58 11.00 -9.09 10.45
CA GLU A 58 10.85 -10.05 9.36
C GLU A 58 9.41 -10.57 9.29
N VAL A 59 8.87 -11.04 10.42
CA VAL A 59 7.49 -11.53 10.51
C VAL A 59 6.50 -10.45 10.09
N PHE A 60 6.69 -9.22 10.59
CA PHE A 60 5.86 -8.08 10.20
C PHE A 60 5.94 -7.80 8.69
N SER A 61 7.16 -7.78 8.13
CA SER A 61 7.38 -7.54 6.70
C SER A 61 6.71 -8.61 5.84
N PHE A 62 6.77 -9.86 6.26
CA PHE A 62 6.13 -10.98 5.58
C PHE A 62 4.60 -10.90 5.63
N ILE A 63 4.02 -10.64 6.80
CA ILE A 63 2.57 -10.44 6.95
C ILE A 63 2.11 -9.26 6.07
N PHE A 64 2.85 -8.15 6.10
CA PHE A 64 2.55 -6.98 5.28
C PHE A 64 2.62 -7.31 3.79
N PHE A 65 3.62 -8.06 3.33
CA PHE A 65 3.70 -8.54 1.95
C PHE A 65 2.46 -9.34 1.53
N LEU A 66 2.01 -10.29 2.37
CA LEU A 66 0.79 -11.07 2.11
C LEU A 66 -0.46 -10.19 2.06
N TYR A 67 -0.55 -9.20 2.96
CA TYR A 67 -1.66 -8.24 2.98
C TYR A 67 -1.72 -7.42 1.69
N ILE A 68 -0.59 -6.89 1.22
CA ILE A 68 -0.51 -6.15 -0.04
C ILE A 68 -0.86 -7.04 -1.24
N ARG A 69 -0.40 -8.29 -1.26
CA ARG A 69 -0.78 -9.27 -2.29
C ARG A 69 -2.29 -9.53 -2.32
N ARG A 70 -2.93 -9.61 -1.15
CA ARG A 70 -4.39 -9.73 -1.04
C ARG A 70 -5.10 -8.50 -1.63
N ILE A 71 -4.62 -7.28 -1.32
CA ILE A 71 -5.15 -6.04 -1.91
C ILE A 71 -5.09 -6.07 -3.44
N ILE A 72 -3.94 -6.49 -4.01
CA ILE A 72 -3.79 -6.62 -5.47
C ILE A 72 -4.82 -7.63 -6.02
N GLY A 73 -5.06 -8.74 -5.32
CA GLY A 73 -6.07 -9.72 -5.69
C GLY A 73 -7.49 -9.13 -5.74
N VAL A 74 -7.88 -8.40 -4.69
CA VAL A 74 -9.19 -7.71 -4.62
C VAL A 74 -9.33 -6.69 -5.76
N LEU A 75 -8.30 -5.88 -6.01
CA LEU A 75 -8.30 -4.87 -7.07
C LEU A 75 -8.42 -5.47 -8.48
N ARG A 76 -8.00 -6.73 -8.68
CA ARG A 76 -8.12 -7.43 -9.97
C ARG A 76 -9.45 -8.15 -10.18
N GLY A 77 -10.18 -8.48 -9.11
CA GLY A 77 -11.41 -9.29 -9.16
C GLY A 77 -12.61 -8.53 -9.73
N ASN A 78 -13.03 -7.47 -9.05
CA ASN A 78 -13.91 -6.38 -9.50
C ASN A 78 -14.25 -5.55 -8.24
N PRO A 79 -13.36 -4.66 -7.78
CA PRO A 79 -13.54 -4.01 -6.49
C PRO A 79 -14.75 -3.08 -6.50
N ASP A 80 -15.46 -3.02 -5.37
CA ASP A 80 -16.53 -2.06 -5.16
C ASP A 80 -15.96 -0.63 -5.02
N VAL A 81 -16.78 0.41 -5.31
CA VAL A 81 -16.34 1.81 -5.22
C VAL A 81 -15.89 2.16 -3.79
N ASN A 82 -16.58 1.66 -2.77
CA ASN A 82 -16.20 1.86 -1.37
C ASN A 82 -14.86 1.21 -1.02
N GLU A 83 -14.58 0.04 -1.58
CA GLU A 83 -13.29 -0.64 -1.41
C GLU A 83 -12.16 0.14 -2.07
N ILE A 84 -12.38 0.69 -3.26
CA ILE A 84 -11.40 1.52 -3.98
C ILE A 84 -11.01 2.74 -3.13
N ILE A 85 -11.99 3.44 -2.53
CA ILE A 85 -11.73 4.63 -1.70
C ILE A 85 -10.94 4.27 -0.44
N LYS A 86 -11.35 3.20 0.25
CA LYS A 86 -10.66 2.73 1.46
C LYS A 86 -9.22 2.30 1.17
N LEU A 87 -9.01 1.56 0.09
CA LEU A 87 -7.70 1.08 -0.33
C LEU A 87 -6.81 2.22 -0.85
N ASP A 88 -7.37 3.24 -1.50
CA ASP A 88 -6.58 4.42 -1.90
C ASP A 88 -6.11 5.24 -0.70
N GLY A 89 -6.97 5.44 0.31
CA GLY A 89 -6.59 6.09 1.56
C GLY A 89 -5.46 5.34 2.27
N PHE A 90 -5.57 4.02 2.36
CA PHE A 90 -4.52 3.17 2.93
C PHE A 90 -3.23 3.22 2.10
N LEU A 91 -3.28 2.91 0.80
CA LEU A 91 -2.09 2.83 -0.06
C LEU A 91 -1.39 4.19 -0.16
N SER A 92 -2.12 5.30 -0.17
CA SER A 92 -1.54 6.64 -0.23
C SER A 92 -0.82 7.05 1.06
N PHE A 93 -1.18 6.47 2.22
CA PHE A 93 -0.45 6.68 3.47
C PHE A 93 0.94 6.03 3.44
N TYR A 94 1.03 4.82 2.90
CA TYR A 94 2.26 4.01 2.87
C TYR A 94 3.11 4.25 1.60
N TYR A 95 2.56 4.85 0.54
CA TYR A 95 3.27 5.13 -0.71
C TYR A 95 4.06 6.46 -0.59
N TYR A 96 5.35 6.35 -0.24
CA TYR A 96 6.16 7.50 0.17
C TYR A 96 6.69 8.46 -0.92
N PRO A 97 6.67 8.23 -2.26
CA PRO A 97 7.09 9.31 -3.14
C PRO A 97 5.93 10.31 -3.29
N LYS A 98 5.73 11.15 -2.25
CA LYS A 98 5.03 12.43 -2.35
C LYS A 98 5.56 13.25 -3.55
N PHE A 99 6.80 13.01 -3.99
CA PHE A 99 7.44 13.66 -5.13
C PHE A 99 6.91 13.27 -6.51
N ILE A 100 6.40 12.05 -6.74
CA ILE A 100 5.88 11.66 -8.07
C ILE A 100 4.47 12.24 -8.29
N PHE A 101 3.71 12.48 -7.22
CA PHE A 101 2.32 12.94 -7.29
C PHE A 101 2.05 14.29 -6.61
N ARG A 102 3.08 15.06 -6.22
CA ARG A 102 2.90 16.45 -5.73
C ARG A 102 2.14 17.33 -6.72
N ASN A 103 2.24 17.03 -8.02
CA ASN A 103 1.54 17.74 -9.10
C ASN A 103 0.17 17.13 -9.46
N ARG A 104 -0.28 16.06 -8.79
CA ARG A 104 -1.65 15.55 -8.89
C ARG A 104 -2.38 15.74 -7.55
N LYS A 105 -2.64 16.99 -7.18
CA LYS A 105 -3.86 17.35 -6.44
C LYS A 105 -5.11 17.08 -7.31
N LYS A 106 -5.20 15.91 -7.94
CA LYS A 106 -6.45 15.51 -8.60
C LYS A 106 -7.32 14.96 -7.49
N LYS A 107 -8.22 15.83 -7.03
CA LYS A 107 -9.43 15.51 -6.28
C LYS A 107 -9.89 14.10 -6.67
N ASN A 108 -10.10 13.28 -5.64
CA ASN A 108 -10.81 12.03 -5.78
C ASN A 108 -12.09 12.31 -6.61
N PRO A 109 -12.28 11.71 -7.81
CA PRO A 109 -13.42 12.04 -8.66
C PRO A 109 -14.77 11.60 -8.04
N PHE A 110 -14.73 10.90 -6.91
CA PHE A 110 -15.88 10.50 -6.10
C PHE A 110 -16.20 11.48 -4.96
N ILE A 111 -15.39 12.52 -4.75
CA ILE A 111 -15.67 13.63 -3.83
C ILE A 111 -16.04 14.82 -4.70
N VAL A 112 -17.23 14.76 -5.27
CA VAL A 112 -17.97 15.95 -5.68
C VAL A 112 -18.54 16.48 -4.37
N PRO A 113 -18.24 17.71 -3.91
CA PRO A 113 -19.18 18.37 -3.02
C PRO A 113 -20.48 18.38 -3.79
N ASP A 114 -21.55 17.81 -3.22
CA ASP A 114 -22.89 18.10 -3.69
C ASP A 114 -23.01 19.63 -3.59
N ASP A 115 -22.83 20.32 -4.71
CA ASP A 115 -23.25 21.71 -4.88
C ASP A 115 -24.77 21.64 -5.07
N ASP A 116 -25.46 21.27 -3.99
CA ASP A 116 -26.82 21.65 -3.67
C ASP A 116 -26.61 22.79 -2.65
N GLU A 117 -26.92 24.07 -2.85
CA GLU A 117 -27.95 24.72 -3.64
C GLU A 117 -27.42 26.09 -4.09
N ASP A 118 -27.61 26.44 -5.36
CA ASP A 118 -27.69 27.81 -5.82
C ASP A 118 -29.20 28.11 -5.90
N ASP A 119 -29.71 29.04 -5.09
CA ASP A 119 -30.80 29.97 -5.46
C ASP A 119 -31.23 30.83 -4.25
N THR A 120 -30.98 32.14 -4.40
CA THR A 120 -31.54 33.31 -3.67
C THR A 120 -31.02 33.72 -2.30
#